data_AF-A0A1I6K8L9-F1
#
_entry.id   AF-A0A1I6K8L9-F1
#
_cell.length_a   1.000
_cell.length_b   1.000
_cell.length_c   1.000
_cell.angle_alpha   90.00
_cell.angle_beta   90.00
_cell.angle_gamma   90.00
#
_symmetry.space_group_name_H-M   'P 1'
#
loop_
_entity.id
_entity.type
_entity.pdbx_description
1 polymer ?
#
loop_
_entity_poly.entity_id
_entity_poly.type
_entity_poly.pdbx_seq_one_letter_code
_entity_poly.pdbx_strand_id
1 'polypeptide(L)'
;MPIASMNIASQALEAIESAQRQLGEAVGCLADLSTRAVCVADATDWRTDAAQLFHADADAWRRDVATLSGAVDDARDEVGRLRSRIEAHVWRYGV
;
A
#
# COMPACT_ATOMS: atom_id res chain seq x y z
N MET A 1 10.14 18.05 30.17
CA MET A 1 10.35 17.78 28.73
C MET A 1 9.51 16.63 28.11
N PRO A 2 8.31 16.20 28.58
CA PRO A 2 7.56 15.11 27.90
C PRO A 2 6.62 15.58 26.77
N ILE A 3 6.07 16.79 26.88
CA ILE A 3 4.97 17.27 26.02
C ILE A 3 5.42 17.49 24.58
N ALA A 4 6.65 17.99 24.38
CA ALA A 4 7.20 18.24 23.05
C ALA A 4 7.44 16.93 22.27
N SER A 5 7.98 15.89 22.93
CA SER A 5 8.20 14.57 22.32
C SER A 5 6.89 13.87 21.96
N MET A 6 5.84 14.06 22.77
CA MET A 6 4.52 13.49 22.50
C MET A 6 3.83 14.16 21.31
N ASN A 7 3.96 15.48 21.17
CA ASN A 7 3.42 16.21 20.02
C ASN A 7 4.10 15.81 18.70
N ILE A 8 5.43 15.61 18.71
CA ILE A 8 6.17 15.12 17.54
C ILE A 8 5.74 13.70 17.15
N ALA A 9 5.52 12.81 18.13
CA ALA A 9 5.08 11.45 17.88
C ALA A 9 3.67 11.40 17.26
N SER A 10 2.73 12.23 17.74
CA SER A 10 1.38 12.33 17.16
C SER A 10 1.41 12.85 15.72
N GLN A 11 2.19 13.91 15.45
CA GLN A 11 2.32 14.45 14.09
C GLN A 11 2.96 13.45 13.12
N ALA A 12 3.96 12.70 13.59
CA ALA A 12 4.57 11.64 12.79
C ALA A 12 3.58 10.51 12.48
N LEU A 13 2.74 10.12 13.46
CA LEU A 13 1.70 9.12 13.25
C LEU A 13 0.66 9.58 12.23
N GLU A 14 0.17 10.81 12.34
CA GLU A 14 -0.79 11.39 11.37
C GLU A 14 -0.20 11.44 9.94
N ALA A 15 1.07 11.83 9.82
CA ALA A 15 1.75 11.86 8.52
C ALA A 15 1.88 10.46 7.92
N ILE A 16 2.20 9.46 8.74
CA ILE A 16 2.30 8.06 8.32
C ILE A 16 0.92 7.50 7.94
N GLU A 17 -0.13 7.72 8.73
CA GLU A 17 -1.50 7.30 8.41
C GLU A 17 -1.99 7.93 7.10
N SER A 18 -1.67 9.20 6.87
CA SER A 18 -1.98 9.88 5.61
C SER A 18 -1.23 9.27 4.42
N ALA A 19 0.07 8.97 4.58
CA ALA A 19 0.87 8.31 3.55
C ALA A 19 0.33 6.90 3.24
N GLN A 20 -0.11 6.15 4.25
CA GLN A 20 -0.71 4.84 4.07
C GLN A 20 -2.01 4.88 3.30
N ARG A 21 -2.88 5.84 3.60
CA ARG A 21 -4.13 6.02 2.85
C ARG A 21 -3.82 6.31 1.38
N GLN A 22 -2.89 7.22 1.10
CA GLN A 22 -2.49 7.55 -0.27
C GLN A 22 -1.87 6.36 -1.00
N LEU A 23 -1.03 5.57 -0.32
CA LEU A 23 -0.47 4.34 -0.87
C LEU A 23 -1.55 3.30 -1.16
N GLY A 24 -2.52 3.11 -0.25
CA GLY A 24 -3.66 2.22 -0.47
C GLY A 24 -4.52 2.63 -1.67
N GLU A 25 -4.79 3.93 -1.80
CA GLU A 25 -5.50 4.49 -2.98
C GLU A 25 -4.72 4.24 -4.27
N ALA A 26 -3.41 4.47 -4.26
CA ALA A 26 -2.54 4.23 -5.42
C ALA A 26 -2.47 2.74 -5.80
N VAL A 27 -2.35 1.84 -4.82
CA VAL A 27 -2.40 0.38 -5.04
C VAL A 27 -3.74 -0.02 -5.64
N GLY A 28 -4.85 0.48 -5.11
CA GLY A 28 -6.19 0.20 -5.65
C GLY A 28 -6.31 0.63 -7.12
N CYS A 29 -5.82 1.82 -7.45
CA CYS A 29 -5.79 2.31 -8.83
C CYS A 29 -4.92 1.41 -9.73
N LEU A 30 -3.74 0.98 -9.26
CA LEU A 30 -2.86 0.09 -10.01
C LEU A 30 -3.48 -1.31 -10.21
N ALA A 31 -4.22 -1.83 -9.23
CA ALA A 31 -4.93 -3.11 -9.32
C ALA A 31 -6.07 -3.06 -10.33
N ASP A 32 -6.84 -1.96 -10.35
CA ASP A 32 -7.89 -1.72 -11.34
C ASP A 32 -7.29 -1.62 -12.76
N LEU A 33 -6.20 -0.87 -12.91
CA LEU A 33 -5.50 -0.75 -14.19
C LEU A 33 -4.93 -2.10 -14.64
N SER A 34 -4.39 -2.91 -13.72
CA SER A 34 -3.87 -4.25 -14.00
C SER A 34 -4.99 -5.18 -14.48
N THR A 35 -6.14 -5.17 -13.81
CA THR A 35 -7.32 -5.92 -14.23
C THR A 35 -7.76 -5.54 -15.65
N ARG A 36 -7.78 -4.23 -15.96
CA ARG A 36 -8.14 -3.75 -17.30
C ARG A 36 -7.14 -4.19 -18.36
N ALA A 37 -5.84 -4.17 -18.07
CA ALA A 37 -4.83 -4.61 -19.03
C ALA A 37 -4.87 -6.11 -19.29
N VAL A 38 -5.17 -6.94 -18.28
CA VAL A 38 -5.41 -8.38 -18.47
C VAL A 38 -6.59 -8.60 -19.40
N CYS A 39 -7.71 -7.89 -19.22
CA CYS A 39 -8.85 -7.99 -20.13
C CYS A 39 -8.49 -7.60 -21.58
N VAL A 40 -7.65 -6.58 -21.76
CA VAL A 40 -7.13 -6.18 -23.09
C VAL A 40 -6.21 -7.25 -23.66
N ALA A 41 -5.38 -7.87 -22.82
CA ALA A 41 -4.49 -8.96 -23.21
C ALA A 41 -5.29 -10.17 -23.68
N ASP A 42 -6.26 -10.62 -22.89
CA ASP A 42 -7.12 -11.76 -23.24
C ASP A 42 -7.91 -11.53 -24.55
N ALA A 43 -8.22 -10.27 -24.87
CA ALA A 43 -8.85 -9.89 -26.14
C ALA A 43 -7.87 -9.82 -27.33
N THR A 44 -6.57 -9.91 -27.09
CA THR A 44 -5.51 -9.80 -28.12
C THR A 44 -5.12 -11.19 -28.64
N ASP A 45 -4.94 -11.32 -29.96
CA ASP A 45 -4.56 -12.58 -30.60
C ASP A 45 -3.08 -12.94 -30.30
N TRP A 46 -2.84 -14.14 -29.78
CA TRP A 46 -1.54 -14.67 -29.32
C TRP A 46 -0.53 -14.94 -30.45
N ARG A 47 -0.95 -14.78 -31.71
CA ARG A 47 -0.22 -15.24 -32.88
C ARG A 47 1.03 -14.44 -33.23
N THR A 48 1.27 -13.31 -32.56
CA THR A 48 2.44 -12.46 -32.82
C THR A 48 3.37 -12.43 -31.62
N ASP A 49 4.67 -12.31 -31.86
CA ASP A 49 5.68 -12.16 -30.81
C ASP A 49 5.39 -10.94 -29.92
N ALA A 50 4.84 -9.87 -30.51
CA ALA A 50 4.42 -8.68 -29.78
C ALA A 50 3.27 -8.96 -28.79
N ALA A 51 2.31 -9.82 -29.16
CA ALA A 51 1.25 -10.23 -28.25
C ALA A 51 1.80 -11.07 -27.09
N GLN A 52 2.70 -12.02 -27.36
CA GLN A 52 3.33 -12.84 -26.31
C GLN A 52 4.11 -11.99 -25.30
N LEU A 53 4.86 -10.99 -25.78
CA LEU A 53 5.55 -10.03 -24.92
C LEU A 53 4.56 -9.22 -24.08
N PHE A 54 3.47 -8.73 -24.69
CA PHE A 54 2.43 -8.01 -23.96
C PHE A 54 1.81 -8.84 -22.83
N HIS A 55 1.50 -10.12 -23.08
CA HIS A 55 0.99 -11.02 -22.05
C HIS A 55 2.00 -11.23 -20.92
N ALA A 56 3.29 -11.44 -21.24
CA ALA A 56 4.33 -11.60 -20.24
C ALA A 56 4.49 -10.35 -19.35
N ASP A 57 4.43 -9.16 -19.96
CA ASP A 57 4.49 -7.88 -19.25
C ASP A 57 3.25 -7.65 -18.38
N ALA A 58 2.06 -8.02 -18.87
CA ALA A 58 0.82 -7.94 -18.10
C ALA A 58 0.85 -8.87 -16.87
N ASP A 59 1.38 -10.08 -17.03
CA ASP A 59 1.57 -11.05 -15.94
C ASP A 59 2.63 -10.62 -14.92
N ALA A 60 3.72 -10.01 -15.38
CA ALA A 60 4.73 -9.42 -14.51
C ALA A 60 4.12 -8.28 -13.70
N TRP A 61 3.44 -7.34 -14.36
CA TRP A 61 2.82 -6.21 -13.69
C TRP A 61 1.76 -6.64 -12.68
N ARG A 62 0.92 -7.64 -13.00
CA ARG A 62 -0.05 -8.21 -12.05
C ARG A 62 0.62 -8.71 -10.76
N ARG A 63 1.77 -9.39 -10.88
CA ARG A 63 2.54 -9.87 -9.72
C ARG A 63 3.14 -8.72 -8.91
N ASP A 64 3.65 -7.69 -9.58
CA ASP A 64 4.23 -6.52 -8.93
C ASP A 64 3.16 -5.76 -8.13
N VAL A 65 1.97 -5.58 -8.70
CA VAL A 65 0.83 -4.95 -8.01
C VAL A 65 0.37 -5.77 -6.81
N ALA A 66 0.27 -7.10 -6.93
CA ALA A 66 -0.07 -7.96 -5.80
C ALA A 66 0.96 -7.87 -4.66
N THR A 67 2.25 -7.80 -5.01
CA THR A 67 3.34 -7.63 -4.04
C THR A 67 3.26 -6.28 -3.34
N LEU A 68 3.01 -5.20 -4.10
CA LEU A 68 2.86 -3.86 -3.54
C LEU A 68 1.65 -3.77 -2.61
N SER A 69 0.53 -4.42 -2.97
CA SER A 69 -0.66 -4.49 -2.12
C SER A 69 -0.36 -5.14 -0.78
N GLY A 70 0.33 -6.29 -0.79
CA GLY A 70 0.73 -6.96 0.45
C GLY A 70 1.63 -6.08 1.32
N ALA A 71 2.59 -5.36 0.73
CA ALA A 71 3.46 -4.45 1.47
C ALA A 71 2.70 -3.27 2.10
N VAL A 72 1.65 -2.77 1.44
CA VAL A 72 0.79 -1.71 1.99
C VAL A 72 -0.05 -2.22 3.14
N ASP A 73 -0.59 -3.44 3.05
CA ASP A 73 -1.33 -4.08 4.14
C ASP A 73 -0.42 -4.33 5.36
N ASP A 74 0.78 -4.85 5.16
CA ASP A 74 1.78 -5.05 6.22
C ASP A 74 2.15 -3.73 6.92
N ALA A 75 2.35 -2.66 6.14
CA ALA A 75 2.61 -1.35 6.69
C ALA A 75 1.43 -0.87 7.54
N ARG A 76 0.19 -1.04 7.05
CA ARG A 76 -1.03 -0.63 7.74
C ARG A 76 -1.15 -1.31 9.11
N ASP A 77 -0.87 -2.60 9.16
CA ASP A 77 -0.85 -3.37 10.40
C ASP A 77 0.20 -2.84 11.38
N GLU A 78 1.42 -2.53 10.91
CA GLU A 78 2.48 -1.99 11.76
C GLU A 78 2.12 -0.62 12.34
N VAL A 79 1.47 0.24 11.57
CA VAL A 79 0.98 1.53 12.06
C VAL A 79 -0.14 1.36 13.07
N GLY A 80 -1.04 0.40 12.86
CA GLY A 80 -2.04 0.01 13.86
C GLY A 80 -1.38 -0.39 15.20
N ARG A 81 -0.32 -1.21 15.14
CA ARG A 81 0.45 -1.62 16.34
C ARG A 81 1.15 -0.43 17.00
N LEU A 82 1.79 0.44 16.22
CA LEU A 82 2.46 1.64 16.73
C LEU A 82 1.47 2.58 17.43
N ARG A 83 0.29 2.79 16.85
CA ARG A 83 -0.78 3.59 17.47
C ARG A 83 -1.19 3.00 18.82
N SER A 84 -1.50 1.71 18.89
CA SER A 84 -1.86 1.06 20.15
C SER A 84 -0.76 1.15 21.20
N ARG A 85 0.53 1.11 20.79
CA ARG A 85 1.67 1.32 21.70
C ARG A 85 1.73 2.75 22.23
N ILE A 86 1.50 3.75 21.37
CA ILE A 86 1.46 5.16 21.77
C ILE A 86 0.30 5.40 22.75
N GLU A 87 -0.90 4.93 22.41
CA GLU A 87 -2.08 5.01 23.28
C GLU A 87 -1.80 4.38 24.65
N ALA A 88 -1.26 3.16 24.69
CA ALA A 88 -0.90 2.50 25.95
C ALA A 88 0.15 3.29 26.76
N HIS A 89 1.09 3.95 26.09
CA HIS A 89 2.07 4.82 26.75
C HIS A 89 1.40 6.06 27.36
N VAL A 90 0.47 6.68 26.64
CA VAL A 90 -0.34 7.81 27.14
C VAL A 90 -1.16 7.38 28.35
N TRP A 91 -1.85 6.24 28.30
CA TRP A 91 -2.62 5.74 29.44
C TRP A 91 -1.73 5.43 30.67
N ARG A 92 -0.51 4.93 30.45
CA ARG A 92 0.40 4.54 31.53
C ARG A 92 1.12 5.72 32.20
N TYR A 93 1.39 6.79 31.46
CA TYR A 93 2.21 7.92 31.93
C TYR A 93 1.50 9.28 31.89
N GLY A 94 0.24 9.31 31.44
CA GLY A 94 -0.59 10.50 31.29
C GLY A 94 -1.67 10.67 32.37
N VAL A 95 -1.50 10.02 33.53
CA VAL A 95 -2.22 10.38 34.77
C VAL A 95 -1.32 11.27 35.63
#